data_AF-K2BUN5-F1
#
_entry.id   AF-K2BUN5-F1
#
_cell.length_a   1.000
_cell.length_b   1.000
_cell.length_c   1.000
_cell.angle_alpha   90.00
_cell.angle_beta   90.00
_cell.angle_gamma   90.00
#
_symmetry.space_group_name_H-M   'P 1'
#
loop_
_entity.id
_entity.type
_entity.pdbx_description
1 polymer ?
#
loop_
_entity_poly.entity_id
_entity_poly.type
_entity_poly.pdbx_seq_one_letter_code
_entity_poly.pdbx_strand_id
1 'polypeptide(L)' 'MQIPCIERNAMGAVKAVNAAQLALAGDGKHKVSLDMVINTMREIGNNMSTKYKETSLGGLAVNVIEC' A
#
# COMPACT_ATOMS: atom_id res chain seq x y z
N MET A 1 -4.75 4.26 15.98
CA MET A 1 -5.63 3.77 14.90
C MET A 1 -6.64 4.86 14.55
N GLN A 2 -6.18 6.02 14.08
CA GLN A 2 -7.06 7.13 13.69
C GLN A 2 -6.54 7.66 12.35
N ILE A 3 -5.45 8.43 12.33
CA ILE A 3 -4.82 8.94 11.10
C ILE A 3 -3.43 8.32 10.92
N PRO A 4 -2.99 7.89 9.72
CA PRO A 4 -3.69 7.88 8.43
C PRO A 4 -4.44 6.56 8.13
N CYS A 5 -4.71 5.74 9.15
CA CYS A 5 -5.20 4.38 8.98
C CYS A 5 -6.61 4.34 8.36
N ILE A 6 -7.50 5.24 8.78
CA ILE A 6 -8.89 5.29 8.28
C ILE A 6 -8.89 5.69 6.80
N GLU A 7 -8.12 6.71 6.44
CA GLU A 7 -7.99 7.18 5.06
C GLU A 7 -7.33 6.11 4.17
N ARG A 8 -6.31 5.40 4.68
CA ARG A 8 -5.68 4.29 3.95
C ARG A 8 -6.66 3.15 3.66
N ASN A 9 -7.53 2.80 4.60
CA ASN A 9 -8.56 1.78 4.38
C ASN A 9 -9.60 2.25 3.35
N ALA A 10 -10.10 3.49 3.47
CA ALA A 10 -11.05 4.06 2.52
C ALA A 10 -10.46 4.10 1.09
N MET A 11 -9.24 4.61 0.94
CA MET A 11 -8.54 4.65 -0.35
C MET A 11 -8.21 3.24 -0.87
N GLY A 12 -7.93 2.29 0.02
CA GLY A 12 -7.72 0.88 -0.32
C GLY A 12 -8.97 0.26 -0.95
N ALA A 13 -10.15 0.49 -0.37
CA ALA A 13 -11.43 0.01 -0.91
C ALA A 13 -11.71 0.58 -2.31
N VAL A 14 -11.49 1.90 -2.50
CA VAL A 14 -11.67 2.55 -3.81
C VAL A 14 -10.72 1.95 -4.85
N LYS A 15 -9.45 1.75 -4.51
CA LYS A 15 -8.46 1.15 -5.41
C LYS A 15 -8.82 -0.28 -5.79
N ALA A 16 -9.36 -1.08 -4.86
CA ALA A 16 -9.75 -2.46 -5.12
C ALA A 16 -10.90 -2.54 -6.15
N VAL A 17 -11.93 -1.71 -5.99
CA VAL A 17 -13.06 -1.64 -6.95
C VAL A 17 -12.58 -1.20 -8.32
N ASN A 18 -11.76 -0.13 -8.39
CA ASN A 18 -11.25 0.37 -9.67
C ASN A 18 -10.33 -0.65 -10.36
N ALA A 19 -9.49 -1.36 -9.61
CA ALA A 19 -8.63 -2.41 -10.16
C ALA A 19 -9.44 -3.58 -10.74
N ALA A 20 -10.51 -3.99 -10.06
CA ALA A 20 -11.41 -5.02 -10.57
C ALA A 20 -12.12 -4.58 -11.85
N GLN A 21 -12.61 -3.33 -11.89
CA GLN A 21 -13.22 -2.75 -13.09
C GLN A 21 -12.25 -2.68 -14.26
N LEU A 22 -11.00 -2.25 -14.02
CA LEU A 22 -9.97 -2.19 -15.04
C LEU A 22 -9.62 -3.58 -15.59
N ALA A 23 -9.57 -4.60 -14.72
CA ALA A 23 -9.30 -5.97 -15.13
C ALA A 23 -10.45 -6.58 -15.95
N LEU A 24 -11.70 -6.27 -15.61
CA LEU A 24 -12.89 -6.76 -16.31
C LEU A 24 -13.17 -6.02 -17.64
N ALA A 25 -12.90 -4.71 -17.68
CA ALA A 25 -13.11 -3.89 -18.87
C ALA A 25 -11.93 -3.96 -19.86
N GLY A 26 -10.75 -4.37 -19.40
CA GLY A 26 -9.55 -4.52 -20.22
C GLY A 26 -9.51 -5.81 -21.03
N ASP A 27 -8.56 -5.89 -21.95
CA ASP A 27 -8.29 -7.07 -22.78
C ASP A 27 -7.30 -8.07 -22.12
N GLY A 28 -6.98 -7.85 -20.84
CA GLY A 28 -6.03 -8.64 -20.08
C GLY A 28 -4.55 -8.41 -20.44
N LYS A 29 -4.23 -7.48 -21.35
CA LYS A 29 -2.85 -7.13 -21.74
C LYS A 29 -2.26 -5.99 -20.92
N HIS A 30 -3.11 -5.12 -20.35
CA HIS A 30 -2.71 -4.05 -19.43
C HIS A 30 -2.38 -4.59 -18.03
N LYS A 31 -1.44 -5.53 -17.93
CA LYS A 31 -1.01 -6.13 -16.66
C LYS A 31 0.50 -6.24 -16.57
N VAL A 32 1.02 -5.91 -15.39
CA VAL A 32 2.33 -6.38 -14.93
C VAL A 32 2.10 -7.75 -14.27
N SER A 33 3.06 -8.67 -14.36
CA SER A 33 2.89 -9.98 -13.72
C SER A 33 2.80 -9.83 -12.20
N LEU A 34 1.94 -10.65 -11.58
CA LEU A 34 1.75 -10.64 -10.13
C LEU A 34 3.07 -10.95 -9.39
N ASP A 35 3.87 -11.88 -9.91
CA ASP A 35 5.16 -12.25 -9.33
C ASP A 35 6.14 -11.07 -9.31
N MET A 36 6.16 -10.25 -10.37
CA MET A 36 6.99 -9.05 -10.41
C MET A 36 6.56 -8.06 -9.33
N VAL A 37 5.25 -7.84 -9.17
CA VAL A 37 4.70 -6.94 -8.13
C VAL A 37 5.06 -7.45 -6.73
N ILE A 38 4.94 -8.76 -6.46
CA ILE A 38 5.29 -9.37 -5.16
C ILE A 38 6.79 -9.24 -4.89
N ASN A 39 7.63 -9.49 -5.89
CA ASN A 39 9.09 -9.37 -5.75
C ASN A 39 9.50 -7.92 -5.46
N THR A 40 8.92 -6.96 -6.19
CA THR A 40 9.14 -5.52 -5.93
C THR A 40 8.67 -5.13 -4.53
N MET A 41 7.50 -5.60 -4.08
CA MET A 41 7.00 -5.33 -2.72
C MET A 41 7.95 -5.84 -1.65
N ARG A 42 8.51 -7.05 -1.83
CA ARG A 42 9.51 -7.63 -0.91
C ARG A 42 10.80 -6.83 -0.89
N GLU A 43 11.32 -6.46 -2.06
CA GLU A 43 12.55 -5.68 -2.19
C GLU A 43 12.41 -4.31 -1.52
N ILE A 44 11.31 -3.60 -1.80
CA ILE A 44 11.02 -2.31 -1.15
C ILE A 44 10.88 -2.48 0.36
N GLY A 45 10.18 -3.52 0.83
CA GLY A 45 10.03 -3.81 2.26
C GLY A 45 11.37 -4.08 2.96
N ASN A 46 12.32 -4.72 2.28
CA ASN A 46 13.67 -4.94 2.78
C ASN A 46 14.49 -3.65 2.82
N ASN A 47 14.40 -2.83 1.77
CA ASN A 47 15.11 -1.56 1.64
C ASN A 47 14.52 -0.42 2.48
N MET A 48 13.29 -0.57 2.98
CA MET A 48 12.64 0.44 3.80
C MET A 48 13.38 0.60 5.12
N SER A 49 13.70 1.86 5.46
CA SER A 49 14.34 2.17 6.74
C SER A 49 13.45 1.71 7.91
N THR A 50 14.05 1.14 8.94
CA THR A 50 13.35 0.61 10.12
C THR A 50 12.49 1.66 10.83
N LYS A 51 12.86 2.96 10.74
CA LYS A 51 12.07 4.11 11.22
C LYS A 51 10.80 4.43 10.43
N TYR A 52 10.57 3.80 9.27
CA TYR A 52 9.38 4.07 8.43
C TYR A 52 8.49 2.86 8.24
N LYS A 53 8.91 1.69 8.71
CA LYS A 53 8.07 0.49 8.72
C LYS A 53 6.93 0.69 9.73
N GLU A 54 5.70 0.40 9.28
CA GLU A 54 4.47 0.64 10.06
C GLU A 54 4.44 -0.10 11.41
N THR A 55 5.24 -1.16 11.58
CA THR A 55 5.17 -2.06 12.74
C THR A 55 6.41 -2.08 13.63
N SER A 56 7.37 -1.17 13.51
CA SER A 56 8.59 -1.21 14.34
C SER A 56 8.92 0.14 14.97
N LEU A 57 8.46 0.32 16.22
CA LEU A 57 9.03 1.16 17.31
C LEU A 57 9.39 2.64 17.02
N GLY A 58 9.14 3.19 15.83
CA GLY A 58 9.55 4.55 15.46
C GLY A 58 9.02 5.05 14.12
N GLY A 59 7.87 4.52 13.65
CA GLY A 59 7.22 4.89 12.39
C GLY A 59 6.73 6.35 12.33
N LEU A 60 6.19 6.78 11.17
CA LEU A 60 5.48 8.07 11.03
C LEU A 60 4.41 8.31 12.14
N ALA A 61 3.91 7.24 12.75
CA ALA A 61 2.97 7.26 13.87
C ALA A 61 3.53 7.82 15.20
N VAL A 62 4.84 7.89 15.40
CA VAL A 62 5.42 8.53 16.60
C VAL A 62 5.74 10.02 16.43
N ASN A 63 5.83 10.51 15.18
CA ASN A 63 6.21 11.90 14.89
C ASN A 63 5.03 12.81 14.48
N VAL A 64 3.81 12.28 14.38
CA VAL A 64 2.60 13.09 14.25
C VAL A 64 2.04 13.28 15.65
N ILE A 65 2.38 14.42 16.28
CA ILE A 65 1.62 14.92 17.42
C ILE A 65 0.32 15.45 16.84
N GLU A 66 -0.75 14.65 16.90
CA GLU A 66 -2.10 15.21 16.80
C GLU A 66 -2.38 15.97 18.09
N CYS A 67 -2.20 17.30 18.03
CA CYS A 67 -2.91 18.23 18.89
C CYS A 67 -4.16 18.69 18.15
#